data_AF-A0A2P6GHR0-F1
#
_entry.id   AF-A0A2P6GHR0-F1
#
_cell.length_a   1.000
_cell.length_b   1.000
_cell.length_c   1.000
_cell.angle_alpha   90.00
_cell.angle_beta   90.00
_cell.angle_gamma   90.00
#
_symmetry.space_group_name_H-M   'P 1'
#
loop_
_entity.id
_entity.type
_entity.pdbx_description
1 polymer ?
#
loop_
_entity_poly.entity_id
_entity_poly.type
_entity_poly.pdbx_seq_one_letter_code
_entity_poly.pdbx_strand_id
1 'polypeptide(L)' 'MSKNKTGMKKNLTNYGDTGFSIFLRKAFIKGLGYSDDMLDKKIIGITNTFSDYNPCHGNVPDLIKSAKAGILANG' A
#
# COMPACT_ATOMS: atom_id res chain seq x y z
N MET A 1 -20.26 -17.03 -0.84
CA MET A 1 -18.80 -16.88 -0.67
C MET A 1 -18.53 -15.64 0.18
N SER A 2 -17.89 -15.78 1.35
CA SER A 2 -17.43 -14.60 2.10
C SER A 2 -16.34 -13.91 1.29
N LYS A 3 -16.52 -12.63 0.93
CA LYS A 3 -15.49 -11.83 0.27
C LYS A 3 -14.32 -11.70 1.24
N ASN A 4 -13.16 -12.29 0.92
CA ASN A 4 -11.95 -12.10 1.71
C ASN A 4 -11.66 -10.60 1.86
N LYS A 5 -11.46 -10.13 3.10
CA LYS A 5 -11.08 -8.73 3.37
C LYS A 5 -9.72 -8.45 2.71
N THR A 6 -9.63 -7.39 1.92
CA THR A 6 -8.42 -7.00 1.17
C THR A 6 -8.00 -5.57 1.49
N GLY A 7 -6.77 -5.21 1.10
CA GLY A 7 -6.23 -3.86 1.27
C GLY A 7 -6.29 -3.38 2.72
N MET A 8 -6.74 -2.14 2.91
CA MET A 8 -6.84 -1.48 4.22
C MET A 8 -7.75 -2.21 5.22
N LYS A 9 -8.67 -3.07 4.74
CA LYS A 9 -9.63 -3.82 5.56
C LYS A 9 -9.09 -5.17 6.05
N LYS A 10 -7.93 -5.62 5.56
CA LYS A 10 -7.30 -6.89 5.95
C LYS A 10 -6.57 -6.75 7.28
N ASN A 11 -6.60 -7.78 8.13
CA ASN A 11 -5.84 -7.86 9.39
C ASN A 11 -5.96 -6.58 10.25
N LEU A 12 -7.18 -6.11 10.47
CA LEU A 12 -7.44 -4.94 11.31
C LEU A 12 -7.11 -5.25 12.78
N THR A 13 -6.43 -4.32 13.44
CA THR A 13 -6.36 -4.32 14.90
C THR A 13 -7.77 -4.18 15.45
N ASN A 14 -8.16 -5.03 16.41
CA ASN A 14 -9.49 -5.00 16.99
C ASN A 14 -9.57 -3.96 18.11
N TYR A 15 -10.35 -2.90 17.89
CA TYR A 15 -10.66 -1.87 18.89
C TYR A 15 -12.12 -1.98 19.39
N GLY A 16 -12.80 -3.10 19.14
CA GLY A 16 -14.23 -3.28 19.47
C GLY A 16 -15.19 -2.76 18.40
N ASP A 17 -14.75 -1.85 17.52
CA ASP A 17 -15.50 -1.40 16.35
C ASP A 17 -14.66 -1.48 15.06
N THR A 18 -15.21 -2.11 14.03
CA THR A 18 -14.50 -2.30 12.75
C THR A 18 -14.37 -0.99 11.97
N GLY A 19 -15.37 -0.09 12.09
CA GLY A 19 -15.34 1.22 11.44
C GLY A 19 -14.19 2.08 11.96
N PHE A 20 -14.06 2.13 13.28
CA PHE A 20 -12.99 2.83 13.99
C PHE A 20 -11.61 2.27 13.65
N SER A 21 -11.45 0.94 13.60
CA SER A 21 -10.19 0.33 13.16
C SER A 21 -9.77 0.75 11.75
N ILE A 22 -10.73 0.87 10.82
CA ILE A 22 -10.45 1.32 9.44
C ILE A 22 -10.12 2.82 9.44
N PHE A 23 -10.89 3.62 10.16
CA PHE A 23 -10.68 5.06 10.29
C PHE A 23 -9.26 5.37 10.78
N LEU A 24 -8.85 4.77 11.91
CA LEU A 24 -7.54 5.02 12.51
C LEU A 24 -6.40 4.65 11.55
N ARG A 25 -6.53 3.52 10.84
CA ARG A 25 -5.55 3.09 9.85
C ARG A 25 -5.46 4.05 8.65
N LYS A 26 -6.58 4.59 8.17
CA LYS A 26 -6.60 5.57 7.08
C LYS A 26 -6.08 6.95 7.49
N ALA A 27 -6.34 7.39 8.73
CA ALA A 27 -6.03 8.73 9.21
C ALA A 27 -4.55 9.13 8.99
N PHE A 28 -3.62 8.25 9.34
CA PHE A 28 -2.18 8.52 9.17
C PHE A 28 -1.76 8.62 7.70
N ILE A 29 -2.25 7.72 6.85
CA ILE A 29 -1.86 7.70 5.43
C ILE A 29 -2.50 8.86 4.65
N LYS A 30 -3.70 9.30 5.04
CA LYS A 30 -4.32 10.50 4.44
C LYS A 30 -3.48 11.76 4.64
N GLY A 31 -2.68 11.85 5.72
CA GLY A 31 -1.71 12.93 5.91
C GLY A 31 -0.64 13.02 4.81
N LEU A 32 -0.42 11.95 4.05
CA LEU A 32 0.47 11.90 2.89
C LEU A 32 -0.20 12.34 1.57
N GLY A 33 -1.49 12.71 1.60
CA GLY A 33 -2.23 13.20 0.44
C GLY A 33 -3.03 12.15 -0.35
N TYR A 34 -3.26 10.95 0.21
CA TYR A 34 -4.09 9.93 -0.44
C TYR A 34 -5.60 10.16 -0.21
N SER A 35 -6.41 10.03 -1.25
CA SER A 35 -7.88 10.10 -1.17
C SER A 35 -8.49 8.78 -0.68
N ASP A 36 -9.77 8.80 -0.28
CA ASP A 36 -10.49 7.56 0.06
C ASP A 36 -10.56 6.59 -1.12
N ASP A 37 -10.78 7.11 -2.33
CA ASP A 37 -10.81 6.30 -3.56
C ASP A 37 -9.48 5.57 -3.79
N MET A 38 -8.35 6.19 -3.48
CA MET A 38 -7.04 5.53 -3.56
C MET A 38 -6.87 4.47 -2.46
N LEU A 39 -7.32 4.76 -1.24
CA LEU A 39 -7.15 3.86 -0.09
C LEU A 39 -8.13 2.68 -0.09
N ASP A 40 -9.19 2.73 -0.90
CA ASP A 40 -10.12 1.62 -1.10
C ASP A 40 -9.64 0.62 -2.17
N LYS A 41 -8.58 0.94 -2.92
CA LYS A 41 -7.90 0.02 -3.83
C LYS A 41 -7.08 -1.04 -3.07
N LYS A 42 -6.58 -2.03 -3.83
CA LYS A 42 -5.64 -3.02 -3.28
C LYS A 42 -4.34 -2.33 -2.88
N ILE A 43 -3.78 -2.77 -1.75
CA ILE A 43 -2.47 -2.31 -1.29
C ILE A 43 -1.41 -3.26 -1.85
N ILE A 44 -0.48 -2.73 -2.64
CA ILE A 44 0.66 -3.45 -3.21
C ILE A 44 1.94 -2.99 -2.53
N GLY A 45 2.62 -3.90 -1.85
CA GLY A 45 3.95 -3.64 -1.28
C GLY A 45 5.03 -3.91 -2.32
N ILE A 46 5.94 -2.96 -2.52
CA ILE A 46 7.13 -3.14 -3.35
C ILE A 46 8.34 -3.14 -2.41
N THR A 47 8.96 -4.31 -2.23
CA THR A 47 10.17 -4.42 -1.43
C THR A 47 11.34 -3.78 -2.18
N ASN A 48 11.83 -2.65 -1.68
CA ASN A 48 12.99 -1.96 -2.24
C ASN A 48 14.28 -2.54 -1.66
N THR A 49 15.10 -3.15 -2.51
CA THR A 49 16.40 -3.74 -2.14
C THR A 49 17.59 -2.90 -2.60
N PHE A 50 17.36 -1.69 -3.13
CA PHE A 50 18.41 -0.73 -3.47
C PHE A 50 19.25 -0.38 -2.23
N SER A 51 20.57 -0.31 -2.42
CA SER A 51 21.54 0.15 -1.44
C SER A 51 22.82 0.52 -2.18
N ASP A 52 23.50 1.59 -1.77
CA ASP A 52 24.82 1.95 -2.33
C ASP A 52 25.89 0.87 -2.03
N TYR A 53 25.64 0.00 -1.05
CA TYR A 53 26.48 -1.17 -0.75
C TYR A 53 26.16 -2.41 -1.60
N ASN A 54 25.09 -2.38 -2.42
CA ASN A 54 24.65 -3.49 -3.28
C ASN A 54 24.70 -3.10 -4.77
N PRO A 55 25.88 -3.08 -5.42
CA PRO A 55 26.00 -2.66 -6.83
C PRO A 55 25.10 -3.41 -7.80
N CYS A 56 24.84 -4.70 -7.55
CA CYS A 56 23.94 -5.52 -8.37
C CYS A 56 22.49 -4.97 -8.41
N HIS A 57 22.11 -4.11 -7.47
CA HIS A 57 20.78 -3.50 -7.36
C HIS A 57 20.77 -2.03 -7.78
N GLY A 58 21.81 -1.54 -8.46
CA GLY A 58 21.93 -0.14 -8.85
C GLY A 58 20.77 0.40 -9.70
N ASN A 59 20.11 -0.45 -10.50
CA ASN A 59 18.96 -0.07 -11.33
C ASN A 59 17.59 -0.33 -10.68
N VAL A 60 17.53 -0.84 -9.44
CA VAL A 60 16.27 -1.10 -8.73
C VAL A 60 15.38 0.14 -8.61
N PRO A 61 15.90 1.37 -8.38
CA PRO A 61 15.07 2.58 -8.36
C PRO A 61 14.23 2.79 -9.63
N ASP A 62 14.82 2.53 -10.81
CA ASP A 62 14.13 2.66 -12.10
C ASP A 62 13.08 1.56 -12.30
N LEU A 63 13.37 0.34 -11.84
CA LEU A 63 12.41 -0.76 -11.84
C LEU A 63 11.21 -0.45 -10.93
N ILE A 64 11.43 0.11 -9.74
CA ILE A 64 10.35 0.52 -8.83
C ILE A 64 9.49 1.61 -9.46
N LYS A 65 10.09 2.61 -10.10
CA LYS A 65 9.36 3.67 -10.82
C LYS A 65 8.45 3.08 -11.89
N SER A 66 8.97 2.16 -12.70
CA SER A 66 8.24 1.48 -13.77
C SER A 66 7.12 0.60 -13.23
N ALA A 67 7.39 -0.18 -12.18
CA ALA A 67 6.40 -1.01 -11.51
C ALA A 67 5.25 -0.18 -10.91
N LYS A 68 5.57 0.92 -10.21
CA LYS A 68 4.57 1.84 -9.64
C LYS A 68 3.66 2.43 -10.73
N ALA A 69 4.24 2.87 -11.85
CA ALA A 69 3.47 3.38 -12.99
C ALA A 69 2.53 2.32 -13.57
N GLY A 70 3.03 1.08 -13.77
CA GLY A 70 2.23 -0.03 -14.27
C GLY A 70 1.08 -0.40 -13.33
N ILE A 71 1.31 -0.42 -12.01
CA ILE A 71 0.26 -0.68 -11.02
C ILE A 71 -0.82 0.39 -11.09
N LEU A 72 -0.44 1.67 -11.05
CA LEU A 72 -1.40 2.78 -11.07
C LEU A 72 -2.23 2.82 -12.36
N ALA A 73 -1.65 2.44 -13.50
CA ALA A 73 -2.36 2.35 -14.77
C ALA A 73 -3.39 1.21 -14.81
N ASN A 74 -3.24 0.17 -13.98
CA ASN A 74 -4.06 -1.05 -14.02
C ASN A 74 -4.95 -1.27 -12.78
N GLY A 75 -4.80 -0.50 -11.69
CA GLY A 75 -5.76 -0.46 -10.56
C GLY A 75 -5.14 -0.62 -9.18
#